data_AF-A0A819U8K5-F1
#
_entry.id   AF-A0A819U8K5-F1
#
_cell.length_a   1.000
_cell.length_b   1.000
_cell.length_c   1.000
_cell.angle_alpha   90.00
_cell.angle_beta   90.00
_cell.angle_gamma   90.00
#
_symmetry.space_group_name_H-M   'P 1'
#
loop_
_entity.id
_entity.type
_entity.pdbx_description
1 polymer ?
#
loop_
_entity_poly.entity_id
_entity_poly.type
_entity_poly.pdbx_seq_one_letter_code
_entity_poly.pdbx_strand_id
1 'polypeptide(L)'
;PYCMATKDIFAEYKLKDYKVVELDQIDNGYEYQDVLGKITNATTVPRVFIAGKCIGGSDDTERLHENGDLEKRLKEVDAIGN
;
A
#
# COMPACT_ATOMS: atom_id res chain seq x y z
N PRO A 1 8.03 5.86 -10.65
CA PRO A 1 6.66 6.30 -11.03
C PRO A 1 5.58 5.63 -10.15
N TYR A 2 5.53 4.29 -10.12
CA TYR A 2 4.48 3.53 -9.41
C TYR A 2 4.39 3.81 -7.90
N CYS A 3 5.51 3.89 -7.18
CA CYS A 3 5.48 4.24 -5.75
C CYS A 3 4.94 5.65 -5.50
N MET A 4 5.23 6.60 -6.39
CA MET A 4 4.72 7.98 -6.27
C MET A 4 3.22 8.01 -6.53
N ALA A 5 2.75 7.40 -7.62
CA ALA A 5 1.32 7.32 -7.92
C ALA A 5 0.51 6.69 -6.76
N THR A 6 1.03 5.63 -6.15
CA THR A 6 0.40 5.02 -4.96
C THR A 6 0.37 5.99 -3.78
N LYS A 7 1.46 6.74 -3.52
CA LYS A 7 1.50 7.75 -2.45
C LYS A 7 0.53 8.89 -2.71
N ASP A 8 0.42 9.34 -3.96
CA ASP A 8 -0.47 10.42 -4.37
C ASP A 8 -1.94 10.04 -4.14
N ILE A 9 -2.33 8.81 -4.52
CA ILE A 9 -3.68 8.27 -4.21
C ILE A 9 -3.94 8.31 -2.69
N PHE A 10 -3.01 7.83 -1.87
CA PHE A 10 -3.19 7.83 -0.42
C PHE A 10 -3.20 9.24 0.19
N ALA A 11 -2.58 10.23 -0.46
CA ALA A 11 -2.60 11.63 -0.02
C ALA A 11 -3.97 12.30 -0.21
N GLU A 12 -4.84 11.76 -1.08
CA GLU A 12 -6.24 12.21 -1.22
C GLU A 12 -7.08 11.84 0.01
N TYR A 13 -6.67 10.81 0.74
CA TYR A 13 -7.34 10.34 1.94
C TYR A 13 -6.80 11.03 3.18
N LYS A 14 -7.70 11.47 4.07
CA LYS A 14 -7.35 11.96 5.41
C LYS A 14 -7.07 10.78 6.35
N LEU A 15 -5.98 10.06 6.08
CA LEU A 15 -5.55 8.92 6.89
C LEU A 15 -5.24 9.35 8.32
N LYS A 16 -5.80 8.65 9.30
CA LYS A 16 -5.51 8.88 10.72
C LYS A 16 -4.10 8.44 11.10
N ASP A 17 -3.66 7.32 10.53
CA ASP A 17 -2.33 6.74 10.74
C ASP A 17 -1.92 5.93 9.51
N TYR A 18 -0.66 6.03 9.09
CA TYR A 18 -0.06 5.23 8.03
C TYR A 18 1.47 5.23 8.16
N LYS A 19 2.11 4.20 7.62
CA LYS A 19 3.56 4.08 7.57
C LYS A 19 4.04 3.79 6.16
N VAL A 20 4.99 4.59 5.68
CA VAL A 20 5.74 4.33 4.46
C VAL A 20 7.09 3.71 4.85
N VAL A 21 7.46 2.62 4.19
CA VAL A 21 8.73 1.93 4.39
C VAL A 21 9.51 1.97 3.08
N GLU A 22 10.51 2.84 3.02
CA GLU A 22 11.40 2.99 1.85
C GLU A 22 12.49 1.90 1.93
N LEU A 23 12.28 0.79 1.21
CA LEU A 23 13.16 -0.38 1.29
C LEU A 23 14.60 -0.07 0.83
N ASP A 24 14.77 0.88 -0.07
CA ASP A 24 16.07 1.35 -0.57
C ASP A 24 16.90 2.11 0.48
N GLN A 25 16.26 2.53 1.58
CA GLN A 25 16.90 3.24 2.70
C GLN A 25 17.16 2.34 3.91
N ILE A 26 16.83 1.05 3.82
CA ILE A 26 17.01 0.07 4.88
C ILE A 26 18.25 -0.78 4.59
N ASP A 27 19.13 -0.91 5.57
CA ASP A 27 20.23 -1.88 5.53
C ASP A 27 19.65 -3.30 5.32
N ASN A 28 20.11 -3.98 4.28
CA ASN A 28 19.56 -5.26 3.80
C ASN A 28 18.09 -5.21 3.34
N GLY A 29 17.64 -4.09 2.76
CA GLY A 29 16.30 -3.94 2.18
C GLY A 29 15.90 -5.02 1.15
N TYR A 30 16.88 -5.67 0.51
CA TYR A 30 16.64 -6.80 -0.40
C TYR A 30 16.01 -8.01 0.34
N GLU A 31 16.35 -8.26 1.61
CA GLU A 31 15.76 -9.34 2.39
C GLU A 31 14.28 -9.09 2.67
N TYR A 32 13.92 -7.83 2.91
CA TYR A 32 12.53 -7.42 3.04
C TYR A 32 11.77 -7.63 1.73
N GLN A 33 12.36 -7.26 0.59
CA GLN A 33 11.75 -7.45 -0.72
C GLN A 33 11.54 -8.95 -1.03
N ASP A 34 12.48 -9.82 -0.65
CA ASP A 34 12.34 -11.27 -0.80
C ASP A 34 11.20 -11.85 0.05
N VAL A 35 11.10 -11.42 1.33
CA VAL A 35 10.02 -11.85 2.22
C VAL A 35 8.67 -11.33 1.72
N LEU A 36 8.61 -10.06 1.31
CA LEU A 36 7.42 -9.47 0.68
C LEU A 36 7.02 -10.26 -0.56
N GLY A 37 7.99 -10.62 -1.42
CA GLY A 37 7.81 -11.49 -2.57
C GLY A 37 7.10 -12.80 -2.23
N LYS A 38 7.53 -13.46 -1.15
CA LYS A 38 6.95 -14.73 -0.69
C LYS A 38 5.53 -14.57 -0.16
N ILE A 39 5.25 -13.51 0.61
CA ILE A 39 3.93 -13.34 1.26
C ILE A 39 2.89 -12.64 0.37
N THR A 40 3.32 -11.87 -0.63
CA THR A 40 2.42 -11.18 -1.57
C THR A 40 2.40 -11.79 -2.97
N ASN A 41 3.21 -12.83 -3.22
CA ASN A 41 3.40 -13.44 -4.54
C ASN A 41 3.82 -12.43 -5.63
N ALA A 42 4.59 -11.40 -5.25
CA ALA A 42 5.02 -10.32 -6.14
C ALA A 42 6.31 -9.66 -5.63
N THR A 43 7.32 -9.53 -6.47
CA THR A 43 8.66 -9.03 -6.09
C THR A 43 8.86 -7.54 -6.36
N THR A 44 7.84 -6.82 -6.84
CA THR A 44 7.94 -5.40 -7.22
C THR A 44 7.38 -4.48 -6.13
N VAL A 45 8.03 -3.34 -5.91
CA VAL A 45 7.45 -2.24 -5.14
C VAL A 45 6.56 -1.36 -6.03
N PRO A 46 5.52 -0.72 -5.50
CA PRO A 46 5.08 -0.76 -4.09
C PRO A 46 4.34 -2.06 -3.74
N ARG A 47 4.33 -2.42 -2.44
CA ARG A 47 3.43 -3.43 -1.85
C ARG A 47 2.60 -2.75 -0.77
N VAL A 48 1.28 -2.76 -0.91
CA VAL A 48 0.37 -2.02 -0.03
C VAL A 48 -0.41 -2.98 0.87
N PHE A 49 -0.45 -2.66 2.17
CA PHE A 49 -1.17 -3.42 3.17
C PHE A 49 -2.18 -2.55 3.90
N ILE A 50 -3.39 -3.06 4.10
CA ILE A 50 -4.46 -2.42 4.90
C ILE A 50 -4.87 -3.43 5.97
N ALA A 51 -4.79 -3.04 7.25
CA ALA A 51 -5.05 -3.91 8.39
C ALA A 51 -4.37 -5.29 8.29
N GLY A 52 -3.08 -5.31 7.88
CA GLY A 52 -2.27 -6.52 7.74
C GLY A 52 -2.55 -7.34 6.47
N LYS A 53 -3.52 -6.97 5.64
CA LYS A 53 -3.83 -7.65 4.38
C LYS A 53 -3.21 -6.93 3.18
N CYS A 54 -2.42 -7.65 2.39
CA CYS A 54 -1.90 -7.12 1.12
C CYS A 54 -3.05 -6.89 0.14
N ILE A 55 -3.12 -5.69 -0.43
CA ILE A 55 -4.06 -5.34 -1.49
C ILE A 55 -3.43 -5.34 -2.88
N GLY A 56 -2.11 -5.47 -2.97
CA GLY A 56 -1.37 -5.56 -4.22
C GLY A 56 -0.35 -4.44 -4.41
N GLY A 57 -0.13 -4.07 -5.68
CA GLY A 57 0.78 -3.01 -6.10
C GLY A 57 0.08 -1.70 -6.48
N SER A 58 0.74 -0.89 -7.30
CA SER A 58 0.20 0.39 -7.77
C SER A 58 -1.09 0.20 -8.57
N ASP A 59 -1.08 -0.66 -9.59
CA ASP A 59 -2.23 -0.90 -10.46
C ASP A 59 -3.44 -1.46 -9.67
N ASP A 60 -3.19 -2.29 -8.66
CA ASP A 60 -4.25 -2.79 -7.77
C ASP A 60 -4.81 -1.67 -6.90
N THR A 61 -3.96 -0.78 -6.41
CA THR A 61 -4.35 0.38 -5.59
C THR A 61 -5.18 1.36 -6.42
N GLU A 62 -4.75 1.68 -7.64
CA GLU A 62 -5.47 2.55 -8.57
C GLU A 62 -6.84 1.97 -8.92
N ARG A 63 -6.90 0.69 -9.31
CA ARG A 63 -8.17 0.00 -9.60
C ARG A 63 -9.14 0.02 -8.40
N LEU A 64 -8.63 -0.21 -7.19
CA LEU A 64 -9.44 -0.17 -5.96
C LEU A 64 -9.88 1.26 -5.59
N HIS A 65 -9.06 2.26 -5.92
CA HIS A 65 -9.42 3.66 -5.75
C HIS A 65 -10.54 4.06 -6.71
N GLU A 66 -10.37 3.79 -7.99
CA GLU A 66 -11.34 4.12 -9.05
C GLU A 66 -12.70 3.45 -8.84
N ASN A 67 -12.72 2.22 -8.32
CA ASN A 67 -13.97 1.48 -8.10
C ASN A 67 -14.61 1.76 -6.72
N GLY A 68 -13.99 2.58 -5.88
CA GLY A 68 -14.48 2.95 -4.53
C GLY A 68 -14.22 1.90 -3.43
N ASP A 69 -13.68 0.72 -3.75
CA ASP A 69 -13.41 -0.32 -2.76
C ASP A 69 -12.29 0.07 -1.80
N LEU A 70 -11.34 0.91 -2.23
CA LEU A 70 -10.27 1.41 -1.37
C LEU A 70 -10.84 2.27 -0.23
N GLU A 71 -11.70 3.24 -0.55
CA GLU A 71 -12.35 4.08 0.46
C GLU A 71 -13.17 3.23 1.44
N LYS A 72 -13.95 2.27 0.91
CA LYS A 72 -14.73 1.34 1.73
C LYS A 72 -13.86 0.58 2.72
N ARG A 73 -12.74 0.00 2.26
CA ARG A 73 -11.80 -0.74 3.13
C ARG A 73 -11.15 0.15 4.18
N LEU A 74 -10.79 1.38 3.81
CA LEU A 74 -10.23 2.35 4.76
C LEU A 74 -11.24 2.74 5.85
N LYS A 75 -12.52 2.89 5.51
CA LYS A 75 -13.61 3.12 6.48
C LYS A 75 -13.86 1.89 7.37
N GLU A 76 -13.88 0.69 6.81
CA GLU A 76 -14.08 -0.57 7.55
C GLU A 76 -13.05 -0.77 8.66
N VAL A 77 -11.82 -0.29 8.48
CA VAL A 77 -10.73 -0.38 9.46
C VAL A 77 -10.51 0.91 10.25
N ASP A 78 -11.44 1.86 10.15
CA ASP A 78 -11.40 3.18 10.80
C ASP A 78 -10.12 4.00 10.49
N ALA A 79 -9.49 3.75 9.34
CA ALA A 79 -8.29 4.46 8.90
C ALA A 79 -8.60 5.87 8.38
N ILE A 80 -9.83 6.13 7.96
CA ILE A 80 -10.34 7.45 7.57
C ILE A 80 -11.66 7.75 8.29
N GLY A 81 -12.05 9.02 8.35
CA GLY A 81 -13.36 9.41 8.90
C GLY A 81 -14.54 8.84 8.10
N ASN A 82 -15.70 8.70 8.75
CA ASN A 82 -16.96 8.36 8.10
C ASN A 82 -17.52 9.55 7.32
#